data_AF-D1PXR8-F1
#
_entry.id   AF-D1PXR8-F1
#
_cell.length_a   1.000
_cell.length_b   1.000
_cell.length_c   1.000
_cell.angle_alpha   90.00
_cell.angle_beta   90.00
_cell.angle_gamma   90.00
#
_symmetry.space_group_name_H-M   'P 1'
#
loop_
_entity.id
_entity.type
_entity.pdbx_description
1 polymer ?
#
loop_
_entity_poly.entity_id
_entity_poly.type
_entity_poly.pdbx_seq_one_letter_code
_entity_poly.pdbx_strand_id
1 'polypeptide(L)' 'NVAEESTFNQVPCITLNSYTEHEETVKVGTNVLVGEDADMLGKMVGQMIDGQWKNSGLPDRWDGRSAERIVQILLESAG' A
#
# COMPACT_ATOMS: atom_id res chain seq x y z
N ASN A 1 8.35 4.12 0.97
CA ASN A 1 8.24 2.65 0.80
C ASN A 1 7.37 2.41 -0.42
N VAL A 2 7.79 1.58 -1.37
CA VAL A 2 7.09 1.43 -2.67
C VAL A 2 5.65 0.95 -2.48
N ALA A 3 5.38 -0.03 -1.62
CA ALA A 3 4.02 -0.56 -1.42
C ALA A 3 3.05 0.47 -0.82
N GLU A 4 3.54 1.30 0.12
CA GLU A 4 2.75 2.38 0.73
C GLU A 4 2.46 3.48 -0.31
N GLU A 5 3.46 3.91 -1.06
CA GLU A 5 3.32 4.94 -2.09
C GLU A 5 2.41 4.48 -3.25
N SER A 6 2.53 3.22 -3.68
CA SER A 6 1.63 2.62 -4.67
C SER A 6 0.19 2.58 -4.17
N THR A 7 -0.03 2.22 -2.90
CA THR A 7 -1.37 2.23 -2.30
C THR A 7 -1.95 3.64 -2.24
N PHE A 8 -1.15 4.62 -1.81
CA PHE A 8 -1.59 6.03 -1.77
C PHE A 8 -2.01 6.54 -3.15
N ASN A 9 -1.23 6.20 -4.19
CA ASN A 9 -1.49 6.63 -5.57
C ASN A 9 -2.50 5.75 -6.32
N GLN A 10 -3.08 4.72 -5.68
CA GLN A 10 -3.98 3.75 -6.32
C GLN A 10 -3.34 3.04 -7.54
N VAL A 11 -2.05 2.72 -7.45
CA VAL A 11 -1.29 2.01 -8.48
C VAL A 11 -1.09 0.55 -8.05
N PRO A 12 -1.38 -0.45 -8.91
CA PRO A 12 -1.05 -1.85 -8.67
C PRO A 12 0.41 -2.06 -8.25
N CYS A 13 0.65 -2.90 -7.24
CA CYS A 13 1.99 -3.22 -6.76
C CYS A 13 2.12 -4.72 -6.54
N ILE A 14 3.16 -5.33 -7.10
CA ILE A 14 3.48 -6.74 -6.91
C ILE A 14 4.83 -6.81 -6.20
N THR A 15 4.84 -7.36 -4.99
CA THR A 15 6.06 -7.55 -4.20
C THR A 15 6.57 -8.98 -4.32
N LEU A 16 7.83 -9.13 -4.73
CA LEU A 16 8.55 -10.41 -4.81
C LEU A 16 9.04 -10.85 -3.43
N ASN A 17 8.11 -11.05 -2.51
CA ASN A 17 8.35 -11.55 -1.17
C ASN A 17 7.07 -12.24 -0.66
N SER A 18 7.21 -13.12 0.32
CA SER A 18 6.09 -13.74 1.04
C SER A 18 5.71 -12.97 2.31
N TYR A 19 6.52 -11.98 2.70
CA TYR A 19 6.34 -11.16 3.91
C TYR A 19 6.35 -9.66 3.59
N THR A 20 5.61 -8.89 4.40
CA THR A 20 5.66 -7.44 4.48
C THR A 20 5.44 -6.98 5.91
N GLU A 21 6.13 -5.92 6.32
CA GLU A 21 5.87 -5.21 7.58
C GLU A 21 4.61 -4.34 7.55
N HIS A 22 4.07 -4.06 6.37
CA HIS A 22 2.87 -3.23 6.16
C HIS A 22 1.71 -4.04 5.58
N GLU A 23 1.10 -4.91 6.40
CA GLU A 23 -0.02 -5.77 6.00
C GLU A 23 -1.21 -4.98 5.45
N GLU A 24 -1.40 -3.73 5.86
CA GLU A 24 -2.44 -2.83 5.37
C GLU A 24 -2.34 -2.56 3.87
N THR A 25 -1.12 -2.53 3.31
CA THR A 25 -0.90 -2.39 1.86
C THR A 25 -1.44 -3.58 1.08
N VAL A 26 -1.50 -4.76 1.71
CA VAL A 26 -1.99 -6.01 1.12
C VAL A 26 -3.46 -6.23 1.41
N LYS A 27 -3.94 -5.96 2.63
CA LYS A 27 -5.35 -6.18 3.00
C LYS A 27 -6.27 -5.12 2.40
N VAL A 28 -5.88 -3.85 2.55
CA VAL A 28 -6.69 -2.69 2.13
C VAL A 28 -6.14 -2.07 0.86
N GLY A 29 -4.82 -1.94 0.78
CA GLY A 29 -4.12 -1.28 -0.33
C GLY A 29 -4.02 -2.11 -1.61
N THR A 30 -3.13 -1.64 -2.48
CA THR A 30 -2.96 -2.18 -3.84
C THR A 30 -1.92 -3.29 -3.95
N ASN A 31 -1.16 -3.57 -2.88
CA ASN A 31 -0.05 -4.51 -2.90
C ASN A 31 -0.52 -5.96 -2.89
N VAL A 32 0.22 -6.81 -3.60
CA VAL A 32 0.08 -8.26 -3.54
C VAL A 32 1.45 -8.90 -3.37
N LEU A 33 1.53 -9.92 -2.51
CA LEU A 33 2.74 -10.68 -2.26
C LEU A 33 2.72 -11.94 -3.13
N VAL A 34 3.76 -12.16 -3.91
CA VAL A 34 3.87 -13.35 -4.79
C VAL A 34 5.03 -14.27 -4.42
N GLY A 35 5.78 -13.95 -3.36
CA GLY A 35 6.98 -14.71 -3.03
C GLY A 35 8.01 -14.66 -4.16
N GLU A 36 8.71 -15.78 -4.35
CA GLU A 36 9.64 -16.02 -5.45
C GLU A 36 9.00 -16.93 -6.52
N ASP A 37 7.67 -16.89 -6.65
CA ASP A 37 6.90 -17.70 -7.59
C ASP A 37 6.69 -16.96 -8.92
N ALA A 38 7.40 -17.41 -9.97
CA ALA A 38 7.34 -16.83 -11.30
C ALA A 38 5.98 -17.01 -11.98
N ASP A 39 5.28 -18.13 -11.73
CA ASP A 39 3.97 -18.40 -12.31
C ASP A 39 2.92 -17.48 -11.66
N MET A 40 3.01 -17.29 -10.35
CA MET A 40 2.16 -16.35 -9.63
C MET A 40 2.42 -14.90 -10.06
N LEU A 41 3.68 -14.51 -10.22
CA LEU A 41 4.04 -13.20 -10.78
C LEU A 41 3.41 -13.00 -12.16
N GLY A 42 3.57 -13.97 -13.07
CA GLY A 42 3.00 -13.90 -14.42
C GLY A 42 1.48 -13.75 -14.40
N LYS A 43 0.80 -14.50 -13.54
CA LYS A 43 -0.65 -14.39 -13.33
C LYS A 43 -1.06 -12.99 -12.87
N MET A 44 -0.39 -12.43 -11.86
CA MET A 44 -0.74 -11.12 -11.31
C MET A 44 -0.43 -9.99 -12.31
N VAL A 45 0.66 -10.10 -13.07
CA VAL A 45 0.94 -9.17 -14.18
C VAL A 45 -0.16 -9.20 -15.23
N GLY A 46 -0.65 -10.39 -15.61
CA GLY A 46 -1.78 -10.52 -16.52
C GLY A 46 -3.04 -9.81 -16.01
N GLN A 47 -3.40 -10.05 -14.74
CA GLN A 47 -4.54 -9.36 -14.11
C GLN A 47 -4.37 -7.83 -14.11
N MET A 48 -3.16 -7.33 -13.85
CA MET A 48 -2.85 -5.91 -13.89
C MET A 48 -3.07 -5.31 -15.29
N ILE A 49 -2.58 -5.99 -16.34
CA ILE A 49 -2.71 -5.55 -17.73
C ILE A 49 -4.18 -5.54 -18.18
N ASP A 50 -4.96 -6.54 -17.77
CA ASP A 50 -6.38 -6.66 -18.10
C ASP A 50 -7.29 -5.74 -17.27
N GLY A 51 -6.70 -4.89 -16.42
CA GLY A 51 -7.43 -4.00 -15.51
C GLY A 51 -8.22 -4.75 -14.43
N GLN A 52 -7.95 -6.05 -14.23
CA GLN A 52 -8.58 -6.93 -13.24
C GLN A 52 -7.82 -6.89 -11.92
N TRP A 53 -7.54 -5.68 -11.41
CA TRP A 53 -6.88 -5.54 -10.12
C TRP A 53 -7.85 -5.75 -8.96
N LYS A 54 -7.32 -6.15 -7.80
CA LYS A 54 -8.12 -6.28 -6.58
C LYS A 54 -8.74 -4.92 -6.22
N ASN A 55 -9.93 -4.95 -5.61
CA ASN A 55 -10.52 -3.75 -5.04
C ASN A 55 -9.64 -3.26 -3.88
N SER A 56 -9.19 -2.01 -3.96
CA SER A 56 -8.27 -1.39 -3.02
C SER A 56 -8.82 -0.05 -2.53
N GLY A 57 -8.35 0.38 -1.36
CA GLY A 57 -8.65 1.68 -0.79
C GLY A 57 -7.44 2.25 -0.06
N LEU A 58 -7.63 3.44 0.49
CA LEU A 58 -6.66 4.04 1.40
C LEU A 58 -6.90 3.50 2.82
N PRO A 59 -5.87 2.99 3.51
CA PRO A 59 -5.95 2.71 4.94
C PRO A 59 -6.32 3.97 5.75
N ASP A 60 -6.84 3.77 6.95
CA ASP A 60 -7.22 4.90 7.80
C ASP A 60 -6.02 5.81 8.09
N ARG A 61 -6.26 7.13 8.07
CA ARG A 61 -5.27 8.21 8.26
C ARG A 61 -4.18 8.33 7.20
N TRP A 62 -4.28 7.61 6.08
CA TRP A 62 -3.41 7.79 4.92
C TRP A 62 -3.87 8.97 4.04
N ASP A 63 -4.07 10.12 4.68
CA ASP A 63 -4.63 11.32 4.07
C ASP A 63 -3.59 12.43 3.83
N GLY A 64 -2.31 12.12 4.04
CA GLY A 64 -1.21 13.07 3.86
C GLY A 64 -1.12 14.16 4.95
N ARG A 65 -1.93 14.09 6.03
CA ARG A 65 -2.00 15.13 7.07
C ARG A 65 -1.17 14.83 8.31
N SER A 66 -0.24 13.88 8.25
CA SER A 66 0.59 13.49 9.40
C SER A 66 1.38 14.66 9.99
N ALA A 67 2.00 15.48 9.14
CA ALA A 67 2.78 16.64 9.59
C ALA A 67 1.90 17.66 10.35
N GLU A 68 0.71 17.96 9.83
CA GLU A 68 -0.24 18.87 10.46
C GLU A 68 -0.66 18.39 11.86
N ARG A 69 -0.99 17.09 11.99
CA ARG A 69 -1.35 16.49 13.28
C ARG A 69 -0.21 16.54 14.29
N ILE A 70 1.02 16.26 13.85
CA ILE A 70 2.19 16.29 14.71
C ILE A 70 2.43 17.70 15.24
N VAL A 71 2.39 18.72 14.37
CA VAL A 71 2.54 20.12 14.77
C VAL A 71 1.46 20.52 15.77
N GLN A 72 0.20 20.14 15.52
CA GLN A 72 -0.90 20.41 16.43
C GLN A 72 -0.66 19.82 17.84
N ILE A 73 -0.24 18.56 17.93
CA ILE A 73 0.07 17.90 19.22
C ILE A 73 1.20 18.61 19.96
N LEU A 74 2.26 19.02 19.26
CA LEU A 74 3.39 19.73 19.86
C LEU A 74 2.99 21.10 20.42
N LEU A 75 2.12 21.82 19.71
CA LEU A 75 1.58 23.11 20.17
C LEU A 75 0.66 22.94 21.38
N GLU A 76 -0.20 21.92 21.38
CA GLU A 76 -1.09 21.60 22.50
C GLU A 76 -0.31 21.15 23.75
N SER A 77 0.82 20.45 23.58
CA SER A 77 1.64 19.95 24.69
C SER A 77 2.61 20.99 25.28
N ALA A 78 2.79 22.13 24.61
CA ALA A 78 3.69 23.20 25.04
C ALA A 78 3.01 24.30 25.86
N GLY A 79 1.67 24.26 25.98
CA GLY A 79 0.86 25.16 26.83
C GLY A 79 0.46 24.50 28.14
#